data_AF-A0A8S4ABJ7-F1
#
_entry.id   AF-A0A8S4ABJ7-F1
#
_cell.length_a   1.000
_cell.length_b   1.000
_cell.length_c   1.000
_cell.angle_alpha   90.00
_cell.angle_beta   90.00
_cell.angle_gamma   90.00
#
_symmetry.space_group_name_H-M   'P 1'
#
loop_
_entity.id
_entity.type
_entity.pdbx_description
1 polymer ?
#
loop_
_entity_poly.entity_id
_entity_poly.type
_entity_poly.pdbx_seq_one_letter_code
_entity_poly.pdbx_strand_id
1 'polypeptide(L)'
;MTDKKKGKQRRNEEEKPTKEEYAIAKYLRFNLPVREGKLHGMEVKCFFGNAAVDKLMESKWSASKNKKDPLFTNRQSCVAYMV
;
A
#
# COMPACT_ATOMS: atom_id res chain seq x y z
N MET A 1 32.00 1.31 6.79
CA MET A 1 30.67 1.77 7.24
C MET A 1 30.30 2.95 6.35
N THR A 2 29.54 2.74 5.27
CA THR A 2 29.52 3.70 4.16
C THR A 2 28.11 4.14 3.78
N ASP A 3 27.79 5.36 4.23
CA ASP A 3 27.19 6.47 3.48
C ASP A 3 25.90 6.24 2.65
N LYS A 4 24.78 6.29 3.37
CA LYS A 4 23.69 7.28 3.19
C LYS A 4 23.68 8.07 1.85
N LYS A 5 23.17 7.47 0.77
CA LYS A 5 22.66 8.23 -0.40
C LYS A 5 21.16 8.06 -0.55
N LYS A 6 20.42 8.95 0.13
CA LYS A 6 18.97 9.07 0.09
C LYS A 6 18.59 9.69 -1.27
N GLY A 7 18.30 8.84 -2.25
CA GLY A 7 17.81 9.24 -3.56
C GLY A 7 16.51 10.03 -3.41
N LYS A 8 16.59 11.35 -3.63
CA LYS A 8 15.44 12.25 -3.66
C LYS A 8 14.79 12.09 -5.02
N GLN A 9 14.00 11.02 -5.19
CA GLN A 9 13.13 10.86 -6.35
C GLN A 9 12.16 12.06 -6.37
N ARG A 10 12.18 12.76 -7.51
CA ARG A 10 11.30 13.89 -7.83
C ARG A 10 9.86 13.38 -7.69
N ARG A 11 9.19 13.75 -6.60
CA ARG A 11 7.76 13.47 -6.41
C ARG A 11 7.03 14.42 -7.35
N ASN A 12 6.51 13.87 -8.44
CA ASN A 12 5.56 14.53 -9.31
C ASN A 12 4.44 15.09 -8.43
N GLU A 13 4.06 16.34 -8.66
CA GLU A 13 3.05 17.04 -7.88
C GLU A 13 1.65 16.64 -8.36
N GLU A 14 1.42 15.34 -8.49
CA GLU A 14 0.12 14.73 -8.74
C GLU A 14 -0.49 14.44 -7.37
N GLU A 15 -1.68 14.98 -7.12
CA GLU A 15 -2.53 14.83 -5.93
C GLU A 15 -1.86 14.10 -4.77
N LYS A 16 -1.27 14.85 -3.83
CA LYS A 16 -0.64 14.26 -2.65
C LYS A 16 -1.67 13.33 -2.01
N PRO A 17 -1.38 12.02 -1.93
CA PRO A 17 -2.27 11.08 -1.30
C PRO A 17 -2.56 11.58 0.11
N THR A 18 -3.81 11.47 0.56
CA THR A 18 -4.15 11.89 1.92
C THR A 18 -3.29 11.12 2.93
N LYS A 19 -3.14 11.68 4.14
CA LYS A 19 -2.29 11.07 5.18
C LYS A 19 -2.68 9.61 5.46
N GLU A 20 -3.95 9.28 5.25
CA GLU A 20 -4.50 7.94 5.41
C GLU A 20 -4.02 6.98 4.33
N GLU A 21 -3.98 7.40 3.07
CA GLU A 21 -3.49 6.59 1.95
C GLU A 21 -2.01 6.28 2.11
N TYR A 22 -1.23 7.28 2.55
CA TYR A 22 0.18 7.08 2.90
C TYR A 22 0.34 6.07 4.05
N ALA A 23 -0.54 6.11 5.04
CA ALA A 23 -0.54 5.16 6.15
C ALA A 23 -0.94 3.74 5.70
N ILE A 24 -1.92 3.64 4.80
CA ILE A 24 -2.36 2.38 4.19
C ILE A 24 -1.24 1.77 3.35
N ALA A 25 -0.64 2.54 2.44
CA ALA A 25 0.48 2.09 1.62
C ALA A 25 1.67 1.65 2.46
N LYS A 26 1.99 2.39 3.54
CA LYS A 26 3.03 1.99 4.49
C LYS A 26 2.66 0.67 5.19
N TYR A 27 1.41 0.53 5.65
CA TYR A 27 0.94 -0.69 6.29
C TYR A 27 1.05 -1.90 5.35
N LEU A 28 0.61 -1.76 4.10
CA LEU A 28 0.73 -2.80 3.08
C LEU A 28 2.18 -3.19 2.83
N ARG A 29 3.09 -2.21 2.71
CA ARG A 29 4.52 -2.46 2.51
C ARG A 29 5.18 -3.27 3.63
N PHE A 30 4.76 -3.07 4.89
CA PHE A 30 5.35 -3.76 6.04
C PHE A 30 4.64 -5.08 6.39
N ASN A 31 3.37 -5.21 6.03
CA ASN A 31 2.53 -6.33 6.46
C ASN A 31 2.27 -7.37 5.36
N LEU A 32 2.72 -7.11 4.12
CA LEU A 32 2.61 -8.04 3.01
C LEU A 32 3.93 -8.74 2.69
N PRO A 33 3.89 -10.02 2.32
CA PRO A 33 5.02 -10.69 1.72
C PRO A 33 5.27 -10.09 0.33
N VAL A 34 6.41 -9.42 0.20
CA VAL A 34 6.82 -8.78 -1.04
C VAL A 34 7.78 -9.70 -1.78
N ARG A 35 7.51 -9.97 -3.05
CA ARG A 35 8.42 -10.71 -3.94
C ARG A 35 9.23 -9.74 -4.76
N GLU A 36 10.52 -10.01 -4.85
CA GLU A 36 11.41 -9.28 -5.75
C GLU A 36 11.25 -9.86 -7.16
N GLY A 37 11.12 -8.97 -8.14
CA GLY A 37 10.95 -9.31 -9.54
C GLY A 37 11.72 -8.32 -10.41
N LYS A 38 11.88 -8.65 -11.68
CA LYS A 38 12.42 -7.72 -12.68
C LYS A 38 11.35 -7.43 -13.71
N LEU A 39 11.02 -6.16 -13.88
CA LEU A 39 10.10 -5.68 -14.89
C LEU A 39 10.87 -4.74 -15.81
N HIS A 40 11.04 -5.13 -17.07
CA HIS A 40 11.82 -4.38 -18.07
C HIS A 40 13.23 -3.96 -17.58
N GLY A 41 13.92 -4.86 -16.86
CA GLY A 41 15.27 -4.60 -16.34
C GLY A 41 15.31 -3.77 -15.05
N MET A 42 14.18 -3.26 -14.56
CA MET A 42 14.07 -2.61 -13.26
C MET A 42 13.70 -3.62 -12.19
N GLU A 43 14.41 -3.57 -11.06
CA GLU A 43 14.05 -4.36 -9.88
C GLU A 43 12.79 -3.77 -9.24
N VAL A 44 11.72 -4.56 -9.28
CA VAL A 44 10.41 -4.22 -8.73
C VAL A 44 10.07 -5.13 -7.57
N LYS A 45 9.29 -4.58 -6.66
CA LYS A 45 8.78 -5.28 -5.49
C LYS A 45 7.28 -5.50 -5.67
N CYS A 46 6.93 -6.73 -6.00
CA CYS A 46 5.56 -7.15 -6.32
C CYS A 46 4.91 -7.79 -5.10
N PHE A 47 3.59 -7.71 -5.02
CA PHE A 47 2.79 -8.40 -4.02
C PHE A 47 1.53 -8.97 -4.68
N PHE A 48 0.90 -9.93 -4.04
CA PHE A 48 -0.37 -10.48 -4.52
C PHE A 48 -1.53 -9.61 -4.07
N GLY A 49 -2.37 -9.18 -5.02
CA GLY A 49 -3.56 -8.36 -4.72
C GLY A 49 -4.50 -9.01 -3.71
N ASN A 50 -4.68 -10.34 -3.78
CA ASN A 50 -5.50 -11.07 -2.81
C ASN A 50 -4.97 -10.91 -1.37
N ALA A 51 -3.66 -11.08 -1.17
CA ALA A 51 -3.04 -10.89 0.13
C ALA A 51 -3.16 -9.43 0.62
N ALA A 52 -3.06 -8.46 -0.29
CA ALA A 52 -3.27 -7.05 0.02
C ALA A 52 -4.70 -6.77 0.51
N VAL A 53 -5.71 -7.30 -0.18
CA VAL A 53 -7.11 -7.17 0.21
C VAL A 53 -7.36 -7.80 1.59
N ASP A 54 -6.81 -8.99 1.86
CA ASP A 54 -6.93 -9.62 3.17
C ASP A 54 -6.30 -8.76 4.28
N LYS A 55 -5.11 -8.21 4.04
CA LYS A 55 -4.48 -7.29 5.00
C LYS A 55 -5.25 -5.99 5.19
N LEU A 56 -5.87 -5.44 4.15
CA LEU A 56 -6.73 -4.27 4.26
C LEU A 56 -7.98 -4.58 5.09
N MET A 57 -8.58 -5.76 4.91
CA MET A 57 -9.75 -6.19 5.69
C MET A 57 -9.42 -6.47 7.16
N GLU A 58 -8.18 -6.88 7.49
CA GLU A 58 -7.69 -7.01 8.87
C GLU A 58 -7.26 -5.68 9.51
N SER A 59 -7.12 -4.62 8.70
CA SER A 59 -6.58 -3.34 9.12
C SER A 59 -7.58 -2.51 9.94
N LYS A 60 -7.08 -1.42 10.53
CA LYS A 60 -7.92 -0.44 11.25
C LYS A 60 -8.86 0.36 10.34
N TRP A 61 -8.75 0.24 9.03
CA TRP A 61 -9.60 0.94 8.05
C TRP A 61 -10.76 0.08 7.55
N SER A 62 -10.79 -1.20 7.94
CA SER A 62 -11.89 -2.11 7.66
C SER A 62 -13.13 -1.79 8.49
N ALA A 63 -14.31 -1.99 7.90
CA ALA A 63 -15.60 -1.96 8.59
C ALA A 63 -15.67 -2.93 9.77
N SER A 64 -14.84 -3.98 9.78
CA SER A 64 -14.74 -4.88 10.92
C SER A 64 -14.10 -4.23 12.16
N LYS A 65 -13.25 -3.20 11.99
CA LYS A 65 -12.49 -2.56 13.08
C LYS A 65 -12.85 -1.10 13.32
N ASN A 66 -13.25 -0.37 12.29
CA ASN A 66 -13.66 1.03 12.41
C ASN A 66 -15.15 1.15 12.08
N LYS A 67 -15.96 1.41 13.11
CA LYS A 67 -17.43 1.53 12.98
C LYS A 67 -17.90 2.95 12.67
N LYS A 68 -17.02 3.96 12.70
CA LYS A 68 -17.39 5.37 12.48
C LYS A 68 -17.21 5.81 11.03
N ASP A 69 -16.08 5.48 10.41
CA ASP A 69 -15.79 5.76 8.99
C ASP A 69 -14.91 4.66 8.40
N PRO A 70 -15.51 3.52 7.99
CA PRO A 70 -14.76 2.48 7.33
C PRO A 70 -14.47 2.82 5.87
N LEU A 71 -13.19 3.03 5.54
CA LEU A 71 -12.74 3.12 4.14
C LEU A 71 -13.00 1.82 3.38
N PHE A 72 -12.91 0.68 4.06
CA PHE A 72 -13.05 -0.63 3.44
C PHE A 72 -14.26 -1.37 4.04
N THR A 73 -15.40 -1.27 3.38
CA THR A 73 -16.63 -1.98 3.78
C THR A 73 -16.68 -3.41 3.25
N ASN A 74 -16.30 -3.59 1.99
CA ASN A 74 -16.32 -4.88 1.30
C ASN A 74 -14.97 -5.14 0.62
N ARG A 75 -14.66 -6.42 0.36
CA ARG A 75 -13.48 -6.79 -0.44
C ARG A 75 -13.44 -6.08 -1.80
N GLN A 76 -14.60 -5.86 -2.43
CA GLN A 76 -14.70 -5.10 -3.68
C GLN A 76 -14.29 -3.63 -3.50
N SER A 77 -14.58 -3.01 -2.35
CA SER A 77 -14.16 -1.64 -2.05
C SER A 77 -12.63 -1.55 -1.93
N CYS A 78 -11.99 -2.56 -1.33
CA CYS A 78 -10.54 -2.66 -1.29
C CYS A 78 -9.94 -2.76 -2.70
N VAL A 79 -10.55 -3.59 -3.57
CA VAL A 79 -10.08 -3.77 -4.96
C VAL A 79 -10.27 -2.48 -5.76
N ALA A 80 -11.44 -1.85 -5.67
CA ALA A 80 -11.72 -0.59 -6.35
C ALA A 80 -10.77 0.54 -5.93
N TYR A 81 -10.25 0.49 -4.71
CA TYR A 81 -9.26 1.45 -4.20
C TYR A 81 -7.81 1.17 -4.67
N MET A 82 -7.54 -0.05 -5.16
CA MET A 82 -6.19 -0.47 -5.63
C MET A 82 -6.05 -0.47 -7.16
N VAL A 83 -7.15 -0.26 -7.89
CA VAL A 83 -7.20 -0.13 -9.36
C VAL A 83 -6.95 1.32 -9.74
#